data_AF-A0A2G9U618-F1
#
_entry.id   AF-A0A2G9U618-F1
#
_cell.length_a   1.000
_cell.length_b   1.000
_cell.length_c   1.000
_cell.angle_alpha   90.00
_cell.angle_beta   90.00
_cell.angle_gamma   90.00
#
_symmetry.space_group_name_H-M   'P 1'
#
loop_
_entity.id
_entity.type
_entity.pdbx_description
1 polymer ?
#
loop_
_entity_poly.entity_id
_entity_poly.type
_entity_poly.pdbx_seq_one_letter_code
_entity_poly.pdbx_strand_id
1 'polypeptide(L)'
;MEPATINYPFEKGPISSRFRGEHALRRYPSGEERCIACKLCEAICPAQAITIEAETRPDGSRRTTRYDIDMTKGEHALRRYPSGEERCIACKLCEAICPAQAITIEAETRPDGSRRTTRYDIDMTKCIYCGLCQEACPVDAIVEGPNFEYSTETHMELLYNKVSFEVMLRFYREKLLTNGDRWEPELAANLQSEFLYR
;
A
#
# COMPACT_ATOMS: atom_id res chain seq x y z
N MET A 1 -45.10 -9.71 -7.51
CA MET A 1 -43.68 -10.01 -7.81
C MET A 1 -42.95 -9.81 -6.49
N GLU A 2 -42.37 -10.85 -5.90
CA GLU A 2 -41.63 -10.71 -4.65
C GLU A 2 -40.38 -9.83 -4.84
N PRO A 3 -40.00 -9.02 -3.83
CA PRO A 3 -38.83 -8.17 -3.90
C PRO A 3 -37.54 -9.00 -3.86
N ALA A 4 -36.58 -8.68 -4.74
CA ALA A 4 -35.29 -9.38 -4.86
C ALA A 4 -34.24 -8.95 -3.81
N THR A 5 -34.63 -8.18 -2.79
CA THR A 5 -33.75 -7.64 -1.75
C THR A 5 -33.49 -8.66 -0.65
N ILE A 6 -32.22 -8.93 -0.36
CA ILE A 6 -31.78 -9.73 0.79
C ILE A 6 -31.66 -8.87 2.04
N ASN A 7 -31.93 -9.43 3.22
CA ASN A 7 -31.83 -8.73 4.50
C ASN A 7 -30.40 -8.75 5.08
N TYR A 8 -29.44 -8.06 4.45
CA TYR A 8 -28.09 -7.92 5.01
C TYR A 8 -28.13 -7.12 6.33
N PRO A 9 -27.45 -7.55 7.41
CA PRO A 9 -26.41 -8.59 7.51
C PRO A 9 -26.91 -10.00 7.89
N PHE A 10 -28.22 -10.18 8.10
CA PHE A 10 -28.82 -11.46 8.51
C PHE A 10 -28.89 -12.48 7.38
N GLU A 11 -29.02 -12.00 6.14
CA GLU A 11 -28.98 -12.77 4.90
C GLU A 11 -27.81 -12.27 4.04
N LYS A 12 -26.97 -13.19 3.56
CA LYS A 12 -25.81 -12.87 2.71
C LYS A 12 -26.09 -13.29 1.27
N GLY A 13 -25.58 -12.50 0.33
CA GLY A 13 -25.66 -12.83 -1.09
C GLY A 13 -24.92 -14.14 -1.40
N PRO A 14 -25.33 -14.88 -2.44
CA PRO A 14 -24.62 -16.09 -2.86
C PRO A 14 -23.22 -15.72 -3.34
N ILE A 15 -22.20 -16.22 -2.63
CA ILE A 15 -20.79 -15.99 -2.97
C ILE A 15 -20.33 -17.10 -3.92
N SER A 16 -19.71 -16.73 -5.04
CA SER A 16 -19.15 -17.71 -5.96
C SER A 16 -17.98 -18.46 -5.31
N SER A 17 -17.78 -19.73 -5.67
CA SER A 17 -16.63 -20.52 -5.21
C SER A 17 -15.27 -19.97 -5.63
N ARG A 18 -15.24 -18.99 -6.55
CA ARG A 18 -14.01 -18.30 -7.01
C ARG A 18 -13.73 -17.01 -6.24
N PHE A 19 -14.59 -16.63 -5.31
CA PHE A 19 -14.39 -15.45 -4.47
C PHE A 19 -13.07 -15.57 -3.71
N ARG A 20 -12.31 -14.47 -3.68
CA ARG A 20 -11.03 -14.38 -2.97
C ARG A 20 -11.25 -13.52 -1.73
N GLY A 21 -10.96 -14.09 -0.56
CA GLY A 21 -11.08 -13.43 0.73
C GLY A 21 -9.78 -13.55 1.52
N GLU A 22 -9.89 -13.72 2.84
CA GLU A 22 -8.76 -13.87 3.75
C GLU A 22 -7.85 -15.04 3.36
N HIS A 23 -6.53 -14.81 3.42
CA HIS A 23 -5.52 -15.83 3.13
C HIS A 23 -5.44 -16.82 4.31
N ALA A 24 -5.42 -18.11 4.01
CA ALA A 24 -5.34 -19.16 5.04
C ALA A 24 -4.32 -20.23 4.68
N LEU A 25 -3.40 -20.52 5.61
CA LEU A 25 -2.52 -21.68 5.50
C LEU A 25 -3.31 -22.97 5.73
N ARG A 26 -3.18 -23.91 4.79
CA ARG A 26 -3.89 -25.19 4.85
C ARG A 26 -3.00 -26.31 5.41
N ARG A 27 -3.63 -27.29 6.04
CA ARG A 27 -3.00 -28.53 6.53
C ARG A 27 -3.33 -29.72 5.64
N TYR A 28 -2.48 -30.74 5.68
CA TYR A 28 -2.77 -32.09 5.19
C TYR A 28 -3.79 -32.78 6.11
N PRO A 29 -4.47 -33.85 5.65
CA PRO A 29 -5.35 -34.64 6.52
C PRO A 29 -4.66 -35.24 7.76
N SER A 30 -3.34 -35.43 7.71
CA SER A 30 -2.50 -35.85 8.84
C SER A 30 -2.35 -34.77 9.93
N GLY A 31 -2.81 -33.54 9.68
CA GLY A 31 -2.65 -32.39 10.57
C GLY A 31 -1.37 -31.59 10.35
N GLU A 32 -0.42 -32.09 9.54
CA GLU A 32 0.79 -31.38 9.17
C GLU A 32 0.48 -30.18 8.26
N GLU A 33 1.20 -29.07 8.39
CA GLU A 33 1.07 -27.92 7.50
C GLU A 33 1.50 -28.25 6.06
N ARG A 34 0.85 -27.63 5.07
CA ARG A 34 1.21 -27.83 3.65
C ARG A 34 2.37 -26.97 3.18
N CYS A 35 2.69 -25.90 3.92
CA CYS A 35 3.78 -25.03 3.55
C CYS A 35 5.12 -25.76 3.69
N ILE A 36 5.90 -25.80 2.61
CA ILE A 36 7.25 -26.39 2.61
C ILE A 36 8.34 -25.32 2.70
N ALA A 37 7.97 -24.10 3.07
CA ALA A 37 8.87 -22.95 3.19
C ALA A 37 9.72 -22.68 1.93
N CYS A 38 9.12 -22.84 0.74
CA CYS A 38 9.81 -22.61 -0.54
C CYS A 38 10.09 -21.13 -0.86
N LYS A 39 9.49 -20.20 -0.11
CA LYS A 39 9.60 -18.73 -0.29
C LYS A 39 9.12 -18.19 -1.65
N LEU A 40 8.46 -19.01 -2.46
CA LEU A 40 7.89 -18.56 -3.74
C LEU A 40 6.79 -17.50 -3.55
N CYS A 41 5.95 -17.64 -2.53
CA CYS A 41 4.89 -16.67 -2.22
C CYS A 41 5.46 -15.32 -1.77
N GLU A 42 6.50 -15.34 -0.95
CA GLU A 42 7.28 -14.15 -0.54
C GLU A 42 7.92 -13.47 -1.75
N ALA A 43 8.53 -14.24 -2.66
CA ALA A 43 9.17 -13.71 -3.86
C ALA A 43 8.19 -13.15 -4.91
N ILE A 44 7.01 -13.75 -5.07
CA ILE A 44 6.04 -13.35 -6.09
C ILE A 44 5.06 -12.29 -5.60
N CYS A 45 4.94 -12.09 -4.28
CA CYS A 45 4.01 -11.11 -3.74
C CYS A 45 4.40 -9.72 -4.27
N PRO A 46 3.59 -9.10 -5.14
CA PRO A 46 3.92 -7.79 -5.69
C PRO A 46 3.96 -6.73 -4.58
N ALA A 47 3.24 -7.00 -3.48
CA ALA A 47 3.20 -6.18 -2.30
C ALA A 47 4.30 -6.44 -1.29
N GLN A 48 5.18 -7.42 -1.52
CA GLN A 48 6.15 -7.89 -0.52
C GLN A 48 5.55 -8.08 0.88
N ALA A 49 4.25 -8.36 0.96
CA ALA A 49 3.51 -8.40 2.22
C ALA A 49 3.74 -9.69 3.00
N ILE A 50 4.42 -10.68 2.40
CA ILE A 50 4.58 -12.01 2.96
C ILE A 50 6.04 -12.18 3.38
N THR A 51 6.28 -12.29 4.69
CA THR A 51 7.59 -12.62 5.25
C THR A 51 7.61 -14.08 5.71
N ILE A 52 8.61 -14.84 5.30
CA ILE A 52 8.71 -16.28 5.63
C ILE A 52 10.07 -16.58 6.25
N GLU A 53 10.08 -17.04 7.50
CA GLU A 53 11.27 -17.63 8.13
C GLU A 53 11.16 -19.15 8.13
N ALA A 54 12.28 -19.83 7.87
CA ALA A 54 12.31 -21.27 7.63
C ALA A 54 13.47 -21.94 8.35
N GLU A 55 13.18 -23.03 9.05
CA GLU A 55 14.18 -23.87 9.71
C GLU A 55 14.05 -25.34 9.27
N THR A 56 15.11 -26.10 9.50
CA THR A 56 15.11 -27.54 9.21
C THR A 56 14.67 -28.30 10.45
N ARG A 57 13.63 -29.12 10.32
CA ARG A 57 13.14 -29.99 11.38
C ARG A 57 14.07 -31.21 11.57
N PRO A 58 13.95 -31.93 12.70
CA PRO A 58 14.74 -33.14 12.96
C PRO A 58 14.58 -34.25 11.92
N ASP A 59 13.47 -34.23 11.17
CA ASP A 59 13.18 -35.15 10.06
C ASP A 59 13.89 -34.76 8.74
N GLY A 60 14.70 -33.70 8.74
CA GLY A 60 15.40 -33.17 7.56
C GLY A 60 14.52 -32.32 6.65
N SER A 61 13.23 -32.12 6.97
CA SER A 61 12.33 -31.29 6.18
C SER A 61 12.47 -29.81 6.54
N ARG A 62 12.44 -28.94 5.52
CA ARG A 62 12.37 -27.48 5.72
C ARG A 62 10.93 -27.04 5.92
N ARG A 63 10.67 -26.28 6.98
CA ARG A 63 9.34 -25.89 7.42
C ARG A 63 9.34 -24.46 7.94
N THR A 64 8.17 -23.81 7.86
CA THR A 64 8.01 -22.42 8.26
C THR A 64 7.98 -22.31 9.78
N THR A 65 8.84 -21.47 10.33
CA THR A 65 8.82 -21.11 11.76
C THR A 65 8.02 -19.84 11.99
N ARG A 66 8.03 -18.94 11.00
CA ARG A 66 7.26 -17.70 10.97
C ARG A 66 6.70 -17.49 9.57
N TYR A 67 5.41 -17.16 9.52
CA TYR A 67 4.72 -16.79 8.29
C TYR A 67 3.82 -15.60 8.62
N ASP A 68 4.29 -14.41 8.30
CA ASP A 68 3.58 -13.17 8.58
C ASP A 68 3.10 -12.57 7.26
N ILE A 69 1.83 -12.15 7.25
CA ILE A 69 1.27 -11.34 6.18
C ILE A 69 1.04 -9.94 6.76
N ASP A 70 1.87 -8.99 6.37
CA ASP A 70 1.69 -7.60 6.75
C ASP A 70 0.52 -6.99 5.97
N MET A 71 -0.60 -6.81 6.67
CA MET A 71 -1.79 -6.14 6.15
C MET A 71 -1.90 -4.69 6.66
N THR A 72 -0.84 -4.12 7.24
CA THR A 72 -0.86 -2.76 7.80
C THR A 72 -0.68 -1.65 6.77
N LYS A 73 -0.49 -2.01 5.50
CA LYS A 73 -0.34 -1.08 4.38
C LYS A 73 -1.66 -0.34 4.14
N GLY A 74 -1.73 0.92 4.57
CA GLY A 74 -2.90 1.78 4.46
C GLY A 74 -2.72 2.97 3.50
N GLU A 75 -3.47 4.03 3.77
CA GLU A 75 -3.56 5.23 2.93
C GLU A 75 -2.17 5.83 2.68
N HIS A 76 -1.85 6.14 1.43
CA HIS A 76 -0.54 6.72 1.12
C HIS A 76 -0.44 8.16 1.62
N ALA A 77 0.74 8.55 2.05
CA ALA A 77 1.05 9.86 2.60
C ALA A 77 2.39 10.38 2.08
N LEU A 78 2.42 11.65 1.66
CA LEU A 78 3.66 12.35 1.33
C LEU A 78 4.17 13.10 2.56
N ARG A 79 5.46 12.98 2.87
CA ARG A 79 6.07 13.55 4.06
C ARG A 79 6.83 14.85 3.78
N ARG A 80 6.94 15.68 4.82
CA ARG A 80 7.75 16.90 4.84
C ARG A 80 8.98 16.74 5.72
N TYR A 81 10.00 17.55 5.45
CA TYR A 81 11.10 17.79 6.38
C TYR A 81 10.59 18.59 7.58
N PRO A 82 11.31 18.58 8.72
CA PRO A 82 11.00 19.45 9.86
C PRO A 82 10.98 20.95 9.51
N SER A 83 11.68 21.35 8.44
CA SER A 83 11.65 22.70 7.88
C SER A 83 10.33 23.07 7.16
N GLY A 84 9.42 22.11 6.98
CA GLY A 84 8.16 22.26 6.23
C GLY A 84 8.30 22.06 4.71
N GLU A 85 9.53 21.96 4.19
CA GLU A 85 9.75 21.62 2.78
C GLU A 85 9.40 20.15 2.52
N GLU A 86 8.89 19.85 1.33
CA GLU A 86 8.58 18.48 0.96
C GLU A 86 9.82 17.63 0.74
N ARG A 87 9.73 16.37 1.16
CA ARG A 87 10.83 15.42 0.98
C ARG A 87 11.05 15.01 -0.47
N CYS A 88 9.98 14.98 -1.27
CA CYS A 88 10.04 14.49 -2.64
C CYS A 88 11.03 15.30 -3.51
N ILE A 89 12.02 14.60 -4.05
CA ILE A 89 13.03 15.14 -4.98
C ILE A 89 12.66 14.95 -6.45
N ALA A 90 11.43 14.54 -6.74
CA ALA A 90 10.90 14.37 -8.09
C ALA A 90 11.71 13.44 -9.01
N CYS A 91 12.34 12.40 -8.45
CA CYS A 91 13.14 11.41 -9.20
C CYS A 91 12.31 10.44 -10.06
N LYS A 92 10.99 10.40 -9.84
CA LYS A 92 10.02 9.51 -10.52
C LYS A 92 10.19 8.00 -10.31
N LEU A 93 11.01 7.56 -9.34
CA LEU A 93 11.17 6.14 -9.03
C LEU A 93 9.86 5.47 -8.62
N CYS A 94 9.02 6.16 -7.85
CA CYS A 94 7.71 5.66 -7.40
C CYS A 94 6.75 5.39 -8.58
N GLU A 95 6.78 6.24 -9.60
CA GLU A 95 5.99 6.07 -10.83
C GLU A 95 6.53 4.88 -11.64
N ALA A 96 7.85 4.75 -11.76
CA ALA A 96 8.49 3.67 -12.51
C ALA A 96 8.30 2.28 -11.88
N ILE A 97 8.32 2.19 -10.55
CA ILE A 97 8.22 0.90 -9.85
C ILE A 97 6.77 0.40 -9.71
N CYS A 98 5.78 1.28 -9.86
CA CYS A 98 4.38 0.95 -9.58
C CYS A 98 3.84 -0.11 -10.58
N PRO A 99 3.60 -1.37 -10.17
CA PRO A 99 3.18 -2.43 -11.07
C PRO A 99 1.75 -2.22 -11.59
N ALA A 100 0.92 -1.53 -10.81
CA ALA A 100 -0.46 -1.20 -11.17
C ALA A 100 -0.59 0.08 -12.01
N GLN A 101 0.53 0.78 -12.28
CA GLN A 101 0.53 2.06 -12.99
C GLN A 101 -0.45 3.09 -12.36
N ALA A 102 -0.55 3.06 -11.03
CA ALA A 102 -1.46 3.90 -10.26
C ALA A 102 -0.91 5.31 -10.00
N ILE A 103 0.41 5.51 -10.16
CA ILE A 103 1.10 6.75 -9.82
C ILE A 103 1.44 7.52 -11.10
N THR A 104 1.23 8.84 -11.09
CA THR A 104 1.66 9.74 -12.17
C THR A 104 2.40 10.94 -11.59
N ILE A 105 3.62 11.20 -12.08
CA ILE A 105 4.48 12.27 -11.56
C ILE A 105 4.93 13.21 -12.68
N GLU A 106 4.71 14.51 -12.50
CA GLU A 106 5.27 15.57 -13.34
C GLU A 106 6.18 16.46 -12.50
N ALA A 107 7.26 16.95 -13.10
CA ALA A 107 8.31 17.64 -12.38
C ALA A 107 8.91 18.76 -13.23
N GLU A 108 9.12 19.91 -12.59
CA GLU A 108 9.74 21.09 -13.18
C GLU A 108 10.88 21.58 -12.29
N THR A 109 11.82 22.31 -12.90
CA THR A 109 12.94 22.92 -12.18
C THR A 109 12.49 24.26 -11.61
N ARG A 110 12.71 24.46 -10.32
CA ARG A 110 12.43 25.74 -9.63
C ARG A 110 13.54 26.77 -9.90
N PRO A 111 13.30 28.06 -9.58
CA PRO A 111 14.31 29.12 -9.73
C PRO A 111 15.58 28.89 -8.91
N ASP A 112 15.49 28.12 -7.84
CA ASP A 112 16.60 27.70 -6.98
C ASP A 112 17.47 26.56 -7.59
N GLY A 113 17.13 26.10 -8.80
CA GLY A 113 17.79 24.98 -9.48
C GLY A 113 17.38 23.60 -8.97
N SER A 114 16.54 23.52 -7.92
CA SER A 114 16.01 22.25 -7.42
C SER A 114 14.90 21.72 -8.32
N ARG A 115 14.85 20.40 -8.50
CA ARG A 115 13.78 19.74 -9.24
C ARG A 115 12.68 19.31 -8.28
N ARG A 116 11.45 19.76 -8.52
CA ARG A 116 10.30 19.49 -7.63
C ARG A 116 9.08 19.07 -8.43
N THR A 117 8.19 18.35 -7.76
CA THR A 117 6.97 17.85 -8.39
C THR A 117 5.98 18.98 -8.59
N THR A 118 5.47 19.10 -9.82
CA THR A 118 4.31 19.93 -10.14
C THR A 118 3.03 19.12 -10.01
N ARG A 119 3.12 17.81 -10.26
CA ARG A 119 2.03 16.85 -10.14
C ARG A 119 2.53 15.56 -9.49
N TYR A 120 1.74 15.04 -8.55
CA TYR A 120 1.99 13.76 -7.90
C TYR A 120 0.64 13.16 -7.55
N ASP A 121 0.11 12.35 -8.47
CA ASP A 121 -1.24 11.79 -8.40
C ASP A 121 -1.14 10.29 -8.14
N ILE A 122 -2.04 9.78 -7.29
CA ILE A 122 -2.20 8.33 -7.03
C ILE A 122 -3.66 7.96 -7.23
N ASP A 123 -3.91 6.97 -8.09
CA ASP A 123 -5.22 6.37 -8.27
C ASP A 123 -5.42 5.23 -7.26
N MET A 124 -6.13 5.49 -6.16
CA MET A 124 -6.36 4.48 -5.10
C MET A 124 -7.28 3.34 -5.54
N THR A 125 -7.94 3.46 -6.69
CA THR A 125 -8.78 2.42 -7.29
C THR A 125 -7.97 1.44 -8.13
N LYS A 126 -6.80 1.88 -8.62
CA LYS A 126 -5.80 1.03 -9.28
C LYS A 126 -4.74 0.52 -8.32
N CYS A 127 -4.43 1.28 -7.27
CA CYS A 127 -3.41 0.90 -6.30
C CYS A 127 -3.76 -0.45 -5.68
N ILE A 128 -2.78 -1.35 -5.66
CA ILE A 128 -2.89 -2.68 -5.03
C ILE A 128 -2.25 -2.71 -3.63
N TYR A 129 -1.92 -1.54 -3.07
CA TYR A 129 -1.30 -1.35 -1.74
C TYR A 129 -0.07 -2.22 -1.54
N CYS A 130 0.84 -2.11 -2.52
CA CYS A 130 2.01 -2.96 -2.59
C CYS A 130 3.21 -2.46 -1.77
N GLY A 131 3.26 -1.20 -1.36
CA GLY A 131 4.41 -0.63 -0.66
C GLY A 131 5.70 -0.49 -1.47
N LEU A 132 5.77 -0.98 -2.71
CA LEU A 132 6.96 -0.82 -3.56
C LEU A 132 7.35 0.64 -3.76
N CYS A 133 6.38 1.56 -3.78
CA CYS A 133 6.66 2.98 -3.90
C CYS A 133 7.34 3.57 -2.64
N GLN A 134 7.06 3.02 -1.45
CA GLN A 134 7.71 3.39 -0.20
C GLN A 134 9.16 2.88 -0.18
N GLU A 135 9.39 1.63 -0.56
CA GLU A 135 10.73 1.02 -0.62
C GLU A 135 11.62 1.67 -1.69
N ALA A 136 11.05 2.00 -2.85
CA ALA A 136 11.81 2.61 -3.94
C ALA A 136 12.16 4.09 -3.69
N CYS A 137 11.55 4.74 -2.68
CA CYS A 137 11.75 6.15 -2.45
C CYS A 137 13.09 6.42 -1.72
N PRO A 138 14.07 7.08 -2.36
CA PRO A 138 15.41 7.24 -1.78
C PRO A 138 15.48 8.24 -0.62
N VAL A 139 14.38 8.93 -0.34
CA VAL A 139 14.28 10.03 0.64
C VAL A 139 13.08 9.86 1.57
N ASP A 140 12.46 8.68 1.58
CA ASP A 140 11.25 8.36 2.35
C ASP A 140 10.15 9.43 2.22
N ALA A 141 9.96 9.92 0.99
CA ALA A 141 8.99 10.98 0.72
C ALA A 141 7.56 10.45 0.65
N ILE A 142 7.35 9.26 0.10
CA ILE A 142 6.04 8.59 0.05
C ILE A 142 6.09 7.40 1.02
N VAL A 143 5.04 7.24 1.81
CA VAL A 143 4.87 6.13 2.74
C VAL A 143 3.42 5.65 2.73
N GLU A 144 3.21 4.37 3.03
CA GLU A 144 1.89 3.81 3.32
C GLU A 144 1.64 3.97 4.82
N GLY A 145 0.63 4.77 5.18
CA GLY A 145 0.29 5.04 6.56
C GLY A 145 -0.58 3.95 7.19
N PRO A 146 -0.82 4.04 8.51
CA PRO A 146 -1.61 3.05 9.24
C PRO A 146 -3.13 3.19 8.99
N ASN A 147 -3.57 4.25 8.31
CA ASN A 147 -4.97 4.53 8.10
C ASN A 147 -5.58 3.57 7.06
N PHE A 148 -6.48 2.68 7.48
CA PHE A 148 -7.21 1.77 6.58
C PHE A 148 -8.70 2.13 6.44
N GLU A 149 -9.22 3.06 7.26
CA GLU A 149 -10.63 3.45 7.32
C GLU A 149 -10.90 4.76 6.58
N TYR A 150 -10.68 4.79 5.27
CA TYR A 150 -10.89 5.98 4.42
C TYR A 150 -11.86 5.71 3.27
N SER A 151 -12.83 4.82 3.47
CA SER A 151 -13.93 4.60 2.54
C SER A 151 -14.63 5.93 2.21
N THR A 152 -14.89 6.18 0.94
CA THR A 152 -15.51 7.41 0.45
C THR A 152 -16.86 7.12 -0.19
N GLU A 153 -17.72 8.12 -0.24
CA GLU A 153 -19.05 8.02 -0.86
C GLU A 153 -18.98 8.08 -2.39
N THR A 154 -17.92 8.71 -2.94
CA THR A 154 -17.73 8.85 -4.39
C THR A 154 -16.40 8.28 -4.85
N HIS A 155 -16.41 7.65 -6.04
CA HIS A 155 -15.20 7.16 -6.71
C HIS A 155 -14.16 8.26 -6.94
N MET A 156 -14.64 9.49 -7.18
CA MET A 156 -13.80 10.66 -7.44
C MET A 156 -12.98 11.08 -6.21
N GLU A 157 -13.42 10.75 -4.99
CA GLU A 157 -12.67 11.00 -3.76
C GLU A 157 -11.51 10.01 -3.54
N LEU A 158 -11.55 8.83 -4.18
CA LEU A 158 -10.50 7.80 -4.21
C LEU A 158 -9.53 7.98 -5.37
N LEU A 159 -9.97 8.69 -6.42
CA LEU A 159 -9.07 9.19 -7.43
C LEU A 159 -8.36 10.42 -6.87
N TYR A 160 -7.10 10.30 -6.47
CA TYR A 160 -6.31 11.50 -6.16
C TYR A 160 -5.77 12.09 -7.48
N ASN A 161 -6.70 12.35 -8.39
CA ASN A 161 -6.47 13.02 -9.64
C ASN A 161 -7.47 14.17 -9.82
N LYS A 162 -7.11 15.10 -10.69
CA LYS A 162 -8.02 16.09 -11.21
C LYS A 162 -9.00 15.42 -12.17
N VAL A 163 -10.30 15.50 -11.87
CA VAL A 163 -11.24 16.11 -12.81
C VAL A 163 -12.44 16.69 -12.07
N SER A 164 -12.51 18.02 -11.93
CA SER A 164 -13.72 18.81 -12.24
C SER A 164 -13.47 20.33 -12.09
N PHE A 165 -13.61 21.02 -13.22
CA PHE A 165 -14.00 22.43 -13.38
C PHE A 165 -13.23 23.54 -12.62
N GLU A 166 -12.32 24.18 -13.37
CA GLU A 166 -11.88 25.59 -13.32
C GLU A 166 -11.36 26.24 -12.02
N VAL A 167 -11.39 25.60 -10.86
CA VAL A 167 -10.73 26.11 -9.65
C VAL A 167 -10.11 24.95 -8.87
N MET A 168 -8.88 24.52 -9.22
CA MET A 168 -7.95 23.80 -8.32
C MET A 168 -6.78 23.19 -9.11
N LEU A 169 -5.72 23.96 -9.34
CA LEU A 169 -4.43 23.46 -9.82
C LEU A 169 -3.47 23.04 -8.67
N ARG A 170 -3.90 23.09 -7.40
CA ARG A 170 -3.01 22.93 -6.21
C ARG A 170 -3.42 21.90 -5.13
N PHE A 171 -4.60 21.29 -5.18
CA PHE A 171 -5.21 20.64 -3.99
C PHE A 171 -4.86 19.15 -3.73
N TYR A 172 -4.21 18.44 -4.66
CA TYR A 172 -4.14 16.97 -4.60
C TYR A 172 -2.83 16.44 -3.99
N ARG A 173 -1.72 17.05 -4.38
CA ARG A 173 -0.45 16.99 -3.64
C ARG A 173 -0.68 17.38 -2.18
N GLU A 174 -1.54 18.37 -1.93
CA GLU A 174 -1.94 18.77 -0.57
C GLU A 174 -2.69 17.68 0.19
N LYS A 175 -3.52 16.83 -0.44
CA LYS A 175 -4.19 15.72 0.27
C LYS A 175 -3.18 14.69 0.78
N LEU A 176 -2.26 14.24 -0.07
CA LEU A 176 -1.18 13.33 0.34
C LEU A 176 -0.28 13.96 1.41
N LEU A 177 0.03 15.25 1.27
CA LEU A 177 0.82 15.98 2.27
C LEU A 177 0.05 16.19 3.57
N THR A 178 -1.27 16.40 3.52
CA THR A 178 -2.14 16.52 4.70
C THR A 178 -2.22 15.19 5.43
N ASN A 179 -2.28 14.07 4.70
CA ASN A 179 -2.18 12.74 5.29
C ASN A 179 -0.82 12.56 5.98
N GLY A 180 0.27 12.99 5.33
CA GLY A 180 1.61 13.00 5.95
C GLY A 180 1.65 13.84 7.20
N ASP A 181 1.21 15.09 7.13
CA ASP A 181 1.19 16.03 8.26
C ASP A 181 0.33 15.51 9.42
N ARG A 182 -0.79 14.84 9.13
CA ARG A 182 -1.69 14.23 10.13
C ARG A 182 -1.06 13.01 10.82
N TRP A 183 -0.38 12.15 10.06
CA TRP A 183 0.11 10.86 10.55
C TRP A 183 1.61 10.84 10.85
N GLU A 184 2.35 11.94 10.63
CA GLU A 184 3.81 12.01 10.79
C GLU A 184 4.34 11.44 12.12
N PRO A 185 3.70 11.66 13.30
CA PRO A 185 4.19 11.07 14.54
C PRO A 185 4.22 9.53 14.52
N GLU A 186 3.19 8.91 13.94
CA GLU A 186 3.05 7.46 13.85
C GLU A 186 3.88 6.89 12.69
N LEU A 187 3.88 7.57 11.54
CA LEU A 187 4.75 7.24 10.40
C LEU A 187 6.22 7.21 10.81
N ALA A 188 6.68 8.23 11.56
CA ALA A 188 8.05 8.32 12.03
C ALA A 188 8.39 7.20 13.04
N ALA A 189 7.44 6.85 13.93
CA ALA A 189 7.62 5.76 14.89
C ALA A 189 7.74 4.40 14.18
N ASN A 190 6.86 4.11 13.21
CA ASN A 190 6.87 2.85 12.46
C ASN A 190 8.15 2.71 11.63
N LEU A 191 8.59 3.79 10.98
CA LEU A 191 9.88 3.82 10.26
C LEU A 191 11.07 3.56 11.19
N GLN A 192 11.06 4.13 12.41
CA GLN A 192 12.11 3.88 13.40
C GLN A 192 12.10 2.46 13.96
N SER A 193 10.97 1.75 13.96
CA SER A 193 10.97 0.33 14.32
C SER A 193 11.46 -0.57 13.20
N GLU A 194 11.26 -0.17 11.95
CA GLU A 194 11.49 -1.02 10.77
C GLU A 194 12.81 -0.75 10.03
N PHE A 195 13.52 0.34 10.32
CA PHE A 195 14.69 0.76 9.53
C PHE A 195 15.80 -0.30 9.42
N LEU A 196 15.87 -1.25 10.36
CA LEU A 196 16.85 -2.35 10.35
C LEU A 196 16.55 -3.43 9.31
N TYR A 197 15.32 -3.48 8.81
CA TYR A 197 14.83 -4.51 7.89
C TYR A 197 14.60 -3.98 6.46
N ARG A 198 15.01 -2.74 6.18
CA ARG A 198 14.93 -2.07 4.87
C ARG A 198 16.28 -2.04 4.17
#